data_AF-A0AAD0KY36-F1
#
_entry.id   AF-A0AAD0KY36-F1
#
_cell.length_a   1.000
_cell.length_b   1.000
_cell.length_c   1.000
_cell.angle_alpha   90.00
_cell.angle_beta   90.00
_cell.angle_gamma   90.00
#
_symmetry.space_group_name_H-M   'P 1'
#
loop_
_entity.id
_entity.type
_entity.pdbx_description
1 polymer ?
#
loop_
_entity_poly.entity_id
_entity_poly.type
_entity_poly.pdbx_seq_one_letter_code
_entity_poly.pdbx_strand_id
1 'polypeptide(L)'
;MMSKTVTQTQRFLTLPIEAQALYFHMLQNTDDDGVCEAYMLLKLTGLKEDTLNDLINANLVTELNDELVYHVTDFHEQNYIDKRRYNRSVYFDLLDEMDILPFEEYDD
;
A
#
# COMPACT_ATOMS: atom_id res chain seq x y z
N MET A 1 -5.44 8.46 4.88
CA MET A 1 -4.94 9.15 6.08
C MET A 1 -4.12 8.14 6.86
N MET A 2 -2.98 8.50 7.44
CA MET A 2 -2.22 7.58 8.29
C MET A 2 -3.02 7.24 9.55
N SER A 3 -3.36 5.96 9.76
CA SER A 3 -4.13 5.54 10.94
C SER A 3 -3.24 4.99 12.04
N LYS A 4 -3.62 5.26 13.29
CA LYS A 4 -3.01 4.62 14.46
C LYS A 4 -3.36 3.14 14.55
N THR A 5 -4.46 2.70 13.94
CA THR A 5 -4.87 1.29 13.92
C THR A 5 -3.81 0.39 13.28
N VAL A 6 -3.01 0.94 12.35
CA VAL A 6 -1.89 0.24 11.70
C VAL A 6 -0.55 0.68 12.30
N THR A 7 -0.32 1.99 12.43
CA THR A 7 0.99 2.55 12.84
C THR A 7 1.35 2.36 14.32
N GLN A 8 0.41 1.92 15.16
CA GLN A 8 0.68 1.54 16.56
C GLN A 8 0.67 0.02 16.79
N THR A 9 0.59 -0.78 15.72
CA THR A 9 0.67 -2.23 15.82
C THR A 9 2.10 -2.69 16.08
N GLN A 10 2.24 -3.88 16.68
CA GLN A 10 3.55 -4.49 16.86
C GLN A 10 4.27 -4.70 15.52
N ARG A 11 3.57 -5.19 14.48
CA ARG A 11 4.18 -5.43 13.15
C ARG A 11 4.80 -4.17 12.55
N PHE A 12 4.18 -3.01 12.77
CA PHE A 12 4.69 -1.73 12.28
C PHE A 12 5.84 -1.22 13.16
N LEU A 13 5.67 -1.23 14.48
CA LEU A 13 6.64 -0.66 15.41
C LEU A 13 7.96 -1.44 15.49
N THR A 14 7.98 -2.70 15.07
CA THR A 14 9.22 -3.51 14.99
C THR A 14 10.05 -3.29 13.74
N LEU A 15 9.54 -2.53 12.75
CA LEU A 15 10.25 -2.27 11.51
C LEU A 15 11.42 -1.30 11.69
N PRO A 16 12.48 -1.42 10.86
CA PRO A 16 13.47 -0.36 10.70
C PRO A 16 12.81 0.97 10.35
N ILE A 17 13.44 2.09 10.74
CA ILE A 17 12.88 3.42 10.52
C ILE A 17 12.74 3.74 9.02
N GLU A 18 13.63 3.17 8.20
CA GLU A 18 13.61 3.25 6.75
C GLU A 18 12.36 2.60 6.17
N ALA A 19 12.00 1.40 6.63
CA ALA A 19 10.78 0.71 6.20
C ALA A 19 9.53 1.47 6.63
N GLN A 20 9.50 1.97 7.88
CA GLN A 20 8.40 2.82 8.34
C GLN A 20 8.24 4.08 7.46
N ALA A 21 9.36 4.73 7.10
CA ALA A 21 9.35 5.89 6.21
C ALA A 21 8.86 5.53 4.80
N LEU A 22 9.33 4.42 4.23
CA LEU A 22 8.89 3.94 2.92
C LEU A 22 7.38 3.67 2.90
N TYR A 23 6.86 2.98 3.92
CA TYR A 23 5.43 2.72 4.06
C TYR A 23 4.60 4.02 4.05
N PHE A 24 5.06 5.06 4.76
CA PHE A 24 4.37 6.36 4.74
C PHE A 24 4.40 7.02 3.36
N HIS A 25 5.52 6.92 2.64
CA HIS A 25 5.59 7.40 1.27
C HIS A 25 4.67 6.61 0.33
N MET A 26 4.60 5.28 0.48
CA MET A 26 3.70 4.43 -0.30
C MET A 26 2.24 4.80 -0.06
N LEU A 27 1.79 4.84 1.20
CA LEU A 27 0.42 5.19 1.57
C LEU A 27 -0.02 6.59 1.06
N GLN A 28 0.92 7.52 0.94
CA GLN A 28 0.65 8.86 0.41
C GLN A 28 0.52 8.91 -1.12
N ASN A 29 1.04 7.90 -1.82
CA ASN A 29 1.09 7.82 -3.28
C ASN A 29 0.22 6.70 -3.85
N THR A 30 -0.68 6.11 -3.05
CA THR A 30 -1.65 5.14 -3.56
C THR A 30 -2.74 5.82 -4.37
N ASP A 31 -3.35 5.08 -5.29
CA ASP A 31 -4.65 5.40 -5.87
C ASP A 31 -5.82 5.09 -4.90
N ASP A 32 -7.06 5.17 -5.41
CA ASP A 32 -8.27 4.97 -4.58
C ASP A 32 -8.54 3.48 -4.25
N ASP A 33 -7.80 2.53 -4.82
CA ASP A 33 -7.81 1.10 -4.45
C ASP A 33 -6.56 0.69 -3.67
N GLY A 34 -5.74 1.65 -3.22
CA GLY A 34 -4.58 1.37 -2.39
C GLY A 34 -3.33 0.88 -3.15
N VAL A 35 -3.28 1.04 -4.46
CA VAL A 35 -2.14 0.62 -5.29
C VAL A 35 -1.16 1.76 -5.51
N CYS A 36 0.15 1.49 -5.40
CA CYS A 36 1.21 2.45 -5.71
C CYS A 36 2.38 1.82 -6.46
N GLU A 37 3.07 2.63 -7.28
CA GLU A 37 4.34 2.25 -7.92
C GLU A 37 5.52 2.62 -7.00
N ALA A 38 6.24 1.62 -6.49
CA ALA A 38 7.32 1.83 -5.53
C ALA A 38 8.62 2.34 -6.17
N TYR A 39 8.84 2.12 -7.48
CA TYR A 39 10.07 2.52 -8.18
C TYR A 39 10.40 4.01 -7.97
N MET A 40 9.43 4.90 -8.18
CA MET A 40 9.62 6.34 -8.01
C MET A 40 9.89 6.73 -6.56
N LEU A 41 9.30 6.02 -5.59
CA LEU A 41 9.47 6.26 -4.17
C LEU A 41 10.87 5.88 -3.70
N LEU A 42 11.41 4.75 -4.19
CA LEU A 42 12.80 4.36 -3.92
C LEU A 42 13.79 5.39 -4.50
N LYS A 43 13.54 5.91 -5.70
CA LYS A 43 14.36 6.99 -6.29
C LYS A 43 14.28 8.29 -5.47
N LEU A 44 13.10 8.65 -5.01
CA LEU A 44 12.87 9.87 -4.23
C LEU A 44 13.55 9.80 -2.85
N THR A 45 13.44 8.66 -2.18
CA THR A 45 13.90 8.46 -0.80
C THR A 45 15.36 8.01 -0.71
N GLY A 46 15.91 7.44 -1.78
CA GLY A 46 17.24 6.82 -1.77
C GLY A 46 17.30 5.48 -1.03
N LEU A 47 16.15 4.92 -0.67
CA LEU A 47 16.03 3.61 -0.03
C LEU A 47 16.28 2.48 -1.04
N LYS A 48 16.65 1.31 -0.52
CA LYS A 48 16.92 0.13 -1.33
C LYS A 48 15.64 -0.68 -1.53
N GLU A 49 15.58 -1.44 -2.61
CA GLU A 49 14.49 -2.40 -2.85
C GLU A 49 14.32 -3.40 -1.69
N ASP A 50 15.41 -3.77 -0.99
CA ASP A 50 15.34 -4.65 0.18
C ASP A 50 14.45 -4.08 1.32
N THR A 51 14.25 -2.77 1.38
CA THR A 51 13.31 -2.15 2.33
C THR A 51 11.84 -2.51 2.02
N LEU A 52 11.51 -2.89 0.78
CA LEU A 52 10.19 -3.43 0.44
C LEU A 52 10.00 -4.83 1.04
N ASN A 53 11.05 -5.65 1.10
CA ASN A 53 10.98 -6.98 1.73
C ASN A 53 10.57 -6.88 3.20
N ASP A 54 11.07 -5.88 3.93
CA ASP A 54 10.65 -5.64 5.32
C ASP A 54 9.14 -5.40 5.43
N LEU A 55 8.57 -4.63 4.49
CA LEU A 55 7.13 -4.32 4.45
C LEU A 55 6.28 -5.53 4.05
N ILE A 56 6.74 -6.32 3.08
CA ILE A 56 6.11 -7.58 2.66
C ILE A 56 6.10 -8.57 3.84
N ASN A 57 7.24 -8.77 4.49
CA ASN A 57 7.38 -9.68 5.62
C ASN A 57 6.50 -9.26 6.82
N ALA A 58 6.27 -7.95 6.98
CA ALA A 58 5.35 -7.41 7.98
C ALA A 58 3.87 -7.47 7.55
N ASN A 59 3.56 -7.92 6.33
CA ASN A 59 2.23 -7.93 5.70
C ASN A 59 1.58 -6.53 5.62
N LEU A 60 2.38 -5.49 5.42
CA LEU A 60 1.88 -4.12 5.25
C LEU A 60 1.65 -3.74 3.80
N VAL A 61 2.34 -4.43 2.88
CA VAL A 61 2.16 -4.29 1.44
C VAL A 61 2.19 -5.67 0.78
N THR A 62 1.56 -5.77 -0.39
CA THR A 62 1.57 -6.95 -1.25
C THR A 62 2.15 -6.55 -2.60
N GLU A 63 3.15 -7.28 -3.09
CA GLU A 63 3.68 -7.10 -4.44
C GLU A 63 2.67 -7.63 -5.46
N LEU A 64 2.34 -6.81 -6.46
CA LEU A 64 1.39 -7.15 -7.52
C LEU A 64 2.08 -7.64 -8.79
N ASN A 65 3.29 -7.17 -9.08
CA ASN A 65 4.07 -7.59 -10.25
C ASN A 65 5.58 -7.32 -10.10
N ASP A 66 6.37 -7.76 -11.09
CA ASP A 66 7.82 -7.55 -11.17
C ASP A 66 8.23 -6.09 -11.52
N GLU A 67 7.28 -5.19 -11.77
CA GLU A 67 7.50 -3.77 -12.10
C GLU A 67 7.43 -2.86 -10.86
N LEU A 68 7.53 -3.44 -9.67
CA LEU A 68 7.45 -2.76 -8.37
C LEU A 68 6.09 -2.07 -8.16
N VAL A 69 5.00 -2.70 -8.60
CA VAL A 69 3.64 -2.27 -8.29
C VAL A 69 3.17 -3.00 -7.04
N TYR A 70 2.67 -2.26 -6.06
CA TYR A 70 2.31 -2.78 -4.74
C TYR A 70 0.93 -2.31 -4.29
N HIS A 71 0.19 -3.19 -3.63
CA HIS A 71 -1.02 -2.85 -2.88
C HIS A 71 -0.69 -2.64 -1.40
N VAL A 72 -1.24 -1.59 -0.78
CA VAL A 72 -1.15 -1.37 0.66
C VAL A 72 -2.23 -2.17 1.38
N THR A 73 -1.84 -3.22 2.12
CA THR A 73 -2.75 -4.23 2.67
C THR A 73 -3.89 -3.66 3.51
N ASP A 74 -3.58 -2.72 4.41
CA ASP A 74 -4.58 -2.13 5.30
C ASP A 74 -5.16 -0.82 4.76
N PHE A 75 -5.15 -0.59 3.44
CA PHE A 75 -5.50 0.70 2.85
C PHE A 75 -6.89 1.19 3.27
N HIS A 76 -7.91 0.34 3.17
CA HIS A 76 -9.31 0.67 3.48
C HIS A 76 -9.57 0.89 4.97
N GLU A 77 -8.76 0.31 5.86
CA GLU A 77 -8.85 0.61 7.30
C GLU A 77 -8.41 2.05 7.63
N GLN A 78 -7.64 2.67 6.73
CA GLN A 78 -6.95 3.94 6.94
C GLN A 78 -7.46 5.06 6.04
N ASN A 79 -8.14 4.71 4.96
CA ASN A 79 -8.58 5.64 3.93
C ASN A 79 -10.07 5.43 3.64
N TYR A 80 -10.85 6.45 3.97
CA TYR A 80 -12.21 6.56 3.48
C TYR A 80 -12.21 7.18 2.08
N ILE A 81 -12.73 6.45 1.11
CA ILE A 81 -12.95 6.92 -0.25
C ILE A 81 -14.44 7.25 -0.42
N ASP A 82 -14.72 8.44 -0.95
CA ASP A 82 -16.11 8.81 -1.26
C ASP A 82 -16.44 8.25 -2.64
N LYS A 83 -17.46 7.39 -2.72
CA LYS A 83 -17.93 6.74 -3.96
C LYS A 83 -18.11 7.72 -5.12
N ARG A 84 -18.49 8.97 -4.85
CA ARG A 84 -18.73 9.98 -5.90
C ARG A 84 -17.46 10.47 -6.59
N ARG A 85 -16.30 10.28 -5.96
CA ARG A 85 -15.00 10.71 -6.46
C ARG A 85 -14.03 9.55 -6.67
N TYR A 86 -14.52 8.31 -6.53
CA TYR A 86 -13.72 7.10 -6.70
C TYR A 86 -13.19 6.99 -8.13
N ASN A 87 -11.90 6.71 -8.25
CA ASN A 87 -11.24 6.40 -9.50
C ASN A 87 -10.57 5.04 -9.38
N ARG A 88 -11.14 4.06 -10.09
CA ARG A 88 -10.62 2.69 -10.13
C ARG A 88 -9.15 2.65 -10.56
N SER A 89 -8.39 1.78 -9.92
CA SER A 89 -6.99 1.54 -10.23
C SER A 89 -6.81 1.12 -11.69
N VAL A 90 -5.76 1.64 -12.30
CA VAL A 90 -5.27 1.16 -13.60
C VAL A 90 -4.70 -0.26 -13.51
N TYR A 91 -4.40 -0.73 -12.31
CA TYR A 91 -3.86 -2.07 -12.00
C TYR A 91 -4.92 -3.04 -11.49
N PHE A 92 -6.20 -2.75 -11.71
CA PHE A 92 -7.27 -3.61 -11.23
C PHE A 92 -7.11 -5.08 -11.62
N ASP A 93 -6.66 -5.36 -12.84
CA ASP A 93 -6.54 -6.74 -13.30
C ASP A 93 -5.53 -7.52 -12.43
N LEU A 94 -4.50 -6.85 -11.90
CA LEU A 94 -3.57 -7.45 -10.94
C LEU A 94 -4.20 -7.64 -9.56
N LEU A 95 -5.09 -6.74 -9.14
CA LEU A 95 -5.84 -6.90 -7.89
C LEU A 95 -6.79 -8.11 -7.97
N ASP A 96 -7.52 -8.23 -9.08
CA ASP A 96 -8.45 -9.35 -9.36
C ASP A 96 -7.70 -10.69 -9.42
N GLU A 97 -6.56 -10.75 -10.11
CA GLU A 97 -5.70 -11.94 -10.16
C GLU A 97 -5.20 -12.40 -8.78
N MET A 98 -5.12 -11.48 -7.82
CA MET A 98 -4.66 -11.72 -6.45
C MET A 98 -5.80 -11.87 -5.43
N ASP A 99 -7.06 -11.93 -5.89
CA ASP A 99 -8.27 -11.94 -5.04
C ASP A 99 -8.32 -10.75 -4.05
N ILE A 100 -7.74 -9.60 -4.43
CA ILE A 100 -7.80 -8.35 -3.66
C ILE A 100 -8.99 -7.54 -4.18
N LEU A 101 -10.05 -7.49 -3.38
CA LEU A 101 -11.28 -6.82 -3.81
C LEU A 101 -11.08 -5.30 -3.89
N PRO A 102 -11.63 -4.64 -4.93
CA PRO A 102 -11.65 -3.19 -5.03
C PRO A 102 -12.60 -2.57 -4.00
N PHE A 103 -12.48 -1.25 -3.81
CA PHE A 103 -13.35 -0.50 -2.88
C PHE A 103 -14.86 -0.71 -3.14
N GLU A 104 -15.28 -0.88 -4.40
CA GLU A 104 -16.69 -0.97 -4.78
C GLU A 104 -17.42 -2.21 -4.21
N GLU A 105 -16.71 -3.27 -3.82
CA GLU A 105 -17.33 -4.54 -3.39
C GLU A 105 -17.48 -4.69 -1.86
N TYR A 106 -16.98 -3.75 -1.06
CA TYR A 106 -17.04 -3.84 0.42
C TYR A 106 -18.30 -3.26 1.05
N ASP A 107 -19.21 -2.70 0.26
CA ASP A 107 -20.29 -1.83 0.73
C ASP A 107 -21.70 -2.35 0.38
N ASP A 108 -21.81 -3.67 0.14
CA ASP A 108 -23.04 -4.46 0.06
C ASP A 108 -23.41 -5.13 1.40
#